data_AF-A0A526ZA37-F1
#
_entry.id   AF-A0A526ZA37-F1
#
_cell.length_a   1.000
_cell.length_b   1.000
_cell.length_c   1.000
_cell.angle_alpha   90.00
_cell.angle_beta   90.00
_cell.angle_gamma   90.00
#
_symmetry.space_group_name_H-M   'P 1'
#
loop_
_entity.id
_entity.type
_entity.pdbx_description
1 polymer ?
#
loop_
_entity_poly.entity_id
_entity_poly.type
_entity_poly.pdbx_seq_one_letter_code
_entity_poly.pdbx_strand_id
1 'polypeptide(L)'
;VRPIDIEHMDDVLRRMEDTPHPTRTTIALDREFHTMVAGILGNAVLVRCIGELFDQRMNPYFERLSSYFENRESWRAAAEEHRAVREPERAKAAMQEHLRQSQLRFSRNFGEKSAAREAGG
;
A
#
# COMPACT_ATOMS: atom_id res chain seq x y z
N VAL A 1 4.05 9.95 -18.99
CA VAL A 1 2.92 10.23 -18.08
C VAL A 1 2.12 11.38 -18.67
N ARG A 2 0.81 11.21 -18.84
CA ARG A 2 -0.10 12.26 -19.35
C ARG A 2 -0.68 13.06 -18.17
N PRO A 3 -1.12 14.32 -18.36
CA PRO A 3 -1.73 15.11 -17.30
C PRO A 3 -2.90 14.40 -16.60
N ILE A 4 -3.76 13.73 -17.38
CA ILE A 4 -4.88 12.93 -16.84
C ILE A 4 -4.43 11.79 -15.93
N ASP A 5 -3.24 11.23 -16.16
CA ASP A 5 -2.71 10.16 -15.31
C ASP A 5 -2.32 10.72 -13.94
N ILE A 6 -1.78 11.95 -13.89
CA ILE A 6 -1.45 12.65 -12.64
C ILE A 6 -2.72 13.06 -11.88
N GLU A 7 -3.74 13.58 -12.58
CA GLU A 7 -5.02 13.95 -11.96
C GLU A 7 -5.69 12.74 -11.29
N HIS A 8 -5.67 11.58 -11.95
CA HIS A 8 -6.18 10.35 -11.35
C HIS A 8 -5.35 9.91 -10.14
N MET A 9 -4.02 9.99 -10.19
CA MET A 9 -3.17 9.68 -9.04
C MET A 9 -3.50 10.60 -7.85
N ASP A 10 -3.65 11.90 -8.11
CA ASP A 10 -3.98 12.90 -7.09
C ASP A 10 -5.36 12.62 -6.45
N ASP A 11 -6.36 12.18 -7.24
CA ASP A 11 -7.68 11.79 -6.70
C ASP A 11 -7.60 10.56 -5.79
N VAL A 12 -6.88 9.52 -6.20
CA VAL A 12 -6.72 8.30 -5.40
C VAL A 12 -5.98 8.60 -4.10
N LEU A 13 -4.89 9.37 -4.15
CA LEU A 13 -4.14 9.79 -2.96
C LEU A 13 -5.02 10.55 -1.97
N ARG A 14 -5.83 11.50 -2.45
CA ARG A 14 -6.78 12.24 -1.62
C ARG A 14 -7.80 11.31 -0.96
N ARG A 15 -8.39 10.38 -1.72
CA ARG A 15 -9.34 9.40 -1.18
C ARG A 15 -8.69 8.48 -0.15
N MET A 16 -7.42 8.11 -0.33
CA MET A 16 -6.66 7.34 0.67
C MET A 16 -6.56 8.12 1.98
N GLU A 17 -6.15 9.38 1.93
CA GLU A 17 -5.97 10.22 3.12
C GLU A 17 -7.28 10.51 3.88
N ASP A 18 -8.38 10.68 3.14
CA ASP A 18 -9.71 10.95 3.70
C ASP A 18 -10.34 9.70 4.35
N THR A 19 -9.84 8.50 4.05
CA THR A 19 -10.44 7.24 4.52
C THR A 19 -9.85 6.82 5.87
N PRO A 20 -10.67 6.47 6.87
CA PRO A 20 -10.17 5.85 8.10
C PRO A 20 -9.49 4.51 7.83
N HIS A 21 -8.31 4.30 8.41
CA HIS A 21 -7.50 3.07 8.26
C HIS A 21 -7.40 2.27 9.57
N PRO A 22 -7.23 0.93 9.50
CA PRO A 22 -7.33 0.07 8.30
C PRO A 22 -8.79 -0.34 8.00
N THR A 23 -9.22 -0.26 6.73
CA THR A 23 -10.53 -0.79 6.28
C THR A 23 -10.42 -1.48 4.93
N ARG A 24 -11.43 -2.25 4.54
CA ARG A 24 -11.50 -2.84 3.18
C ARG A 24 -11.43 -1.79 2.08
N THR A 25 -12.00 -0.60 2.34
CA THR A 25 -11.90 0.56 1.43
C THR A 25 -10.46 1.00 1.24
N THR A 26 -9.65 1.01 2.30
CA THR A 26 -8.27 1.49 2.19
C THR A 26 -7.39 0.53 1.42
N ILE A 27 -7.62 -0.79 1.57
CA ILE A 27 -6.94 -1.80 0.75
C ILE A 27 -7.37 -1.67 -0.73
N ALA A 28 -8.62 -1.30 -0.99
CA ALA A 28 -9.12 -1.15 -2.35
C ALA A 28 -8.50 0.08 -3.03
N LEU A 29 -8.33 1.18 -2.30
CA LEU A 29 -7.64 2.37 -2.77
C LEU A 29 -6.14 2.13 -3.00
N ASP A 30 -5.49 1.38 -2.12
CA ASP A 30 -4.10 0.95 -2.30
C ASP A 30 -3.94 0.13 -3.60
N ARG A 31 -4.83 -0.85 -3.82
CA ARG A 31 -4.90 -1.60 -5.08
C ARG A 31 -5.10 -0.69 -6.29
N GLU A 32 -6.02 0.27 -6.21
CA GLU A 32 -6.32 1.23 -7.27
C GLU A 32 -5.05 2.03 -7.63
N PHE A 33 -4.34 2.54 -6.63
CA PHE A 33 -3.08 3.27 -6.82
C PHE A 33 -2.03 2.41 -7.54
N HIS A 34 -1.74 1.21 -7.02
CA HIS A 34 -0.70 0.34 -7.58
C HIS A 34 -1.02 -0.14 -9.00
N THR A 35 -2.28 -0.47 -9.28
CA THR A 35 -2.71 -0.88 -10.63
C THR A 35 -2.73 0.29 -11.61
N MET A 36 -3.06 1.51 -11.17
CA MET A 36 -2.95 2.72 -11.97
C MET A 36 -1.50 3.00 -12.39
N VAL A 37 -0.55 2.96 -11.44
CA VAL A 37 0.89 3.15 -11.74
C VAL A 37 1.37 2.13 -12.77
N ALA A 38 0.98 0.86 -12.64
CA ALA A 38 1.29 -0.17 -13.63
C ALA A 38 0.62 0.07 -14.99
N GLY A 39 -0.61 0.60 -15.00
CA GLY A 39 -1.34 1.00 -16.20
C GLY A 39 -0.66 2.13 -16.97
N ILE A 40 -0.08 3.11 -16.27
CA ILE A 40 0.70 4.20 -16.87
C ILE A 40 1.94 3.66 -17.62
N LEU A 41 2.52 2.55 -17.15
CA LEU A 41 3.63 1.88 -17.81
C LEU A 41 3.20 1.08 -19.07
N GLY A 42 1.89 0.95 -19.32
CA GLY A 42 1.35 0.21 -20.46
C GLY A 42 1.54 -1.31 -20.36
N ASN A 43 1.75 -1.86 -19.15
CA ASN A 43 2.02 -3.27 -18.95
C ASN A 43 0.81 -3.99 -18.35
N ALA A 44 -0.02 -4.58 -19.22
CA ALA A 44 -1.24 -5.29 -18.82
C ALA A 44 -0.97 -6.52 -17.93
N VAL A 45 0.18 -7.18 -18.08
CA VAL A 45 0.57 -8.31 -17.22
C VAL A 45 0.84 -7.82 -15.80
N LEU A 46 1.57 -6.71 -15.64
CA LEU A 46 1.81 -6.12 -14.32
C LEU A 46 0.51 -5.67 -13.65
N VAL A 47 -0.40 -5.02 -14.39
CA VAL A 47 -1.72 -4.63 -13.88
C VAL A 47 -2.48 -5.85 -13.34
N ARG A 48 -2.52 -6.93 -14.12
CA ARG A 48 -3.18 -8.18 -13.70
C ARG A 48 -2.51 -8.79 -12.46
N CYS A 49 -1.20 -8.96 -12.49
CA CYS A 49 -0.47 -9.58 -11.37
C CYS A 49 -0.62 -8.78 -10.07
N ILE A 50 -0.49 -7.46 -10.13
CA ILE A 50 -0.67 -6.58 -8.97
C ILE A 50 -2.11 -6.67 -8.47
N GLY A 51 -3.10 -6.61 -9.36
CA GLY A 51 -4.51 -6.74 -9.00
C GLY A 51 -4.79 -8.05 -8.27
N GLU A 52 -4.32 -9.18 -8.82
CA GLU A 52 -4.51 -10.51 -8.22
C GLU A 52 -3.83 -10.63 -6.83
N LEU A 53 -2.64 -10.05 -6.64
CA LEU A 53 -1.95 -10.03 -5.34
C LEU A 53 -2.74 -9.22 -4.29
N PHE A 54 -3.36 -8.11 -4.69
CA PHE A 54 -4.23 -7.34 -3.81
C PHE A 54 -5.55 -8.05 -3.52
N ASP A 55 -6.13 -8.72 -4.50
CA ASP A 55 -7.38 -9.47 -4.34
C ASP A 55 -7.22 -10.62 -3.32
N GLN A 56 -6.02 -11.19 -3.19
CA GLN A 56 -5.71 -12.15 -2.12
C GLN A 56 -5.79 -11.52 -0.72
N ARG A 57 -5.57 -10.20 -0.57
CA ARG A 57 -5.73 -9.48 0.71
C ARG A 57 -7.19 -9.19 1.04
N MET A 58 -8.10 -9.31 0.07
CA MET A 58 -9.52 -9.01 0.21
C MET A 58 -10.31 -10.20 0.78
N ASN A 59 -9.84 -10.76 1.90
CA ASN A 59 -10.58 -11.77 2.63
C ASN A 59 -10.52 -11.51 4.15
N PRO A 60 -11.50 -12.00 4.93
CA PRO A 60 -11.57 -11.71 6.36
C PRO A 60 -10.34 -12.14 7.17
N TYR A 61 -9.62 -13.18 6.73
CA TYR A 61 -8.38 -13.61 7.38
C TYR A 61 -7.26 -12.60 7.18
N PHE A 62 -7.09 -12.10 5.96
CA PHE A 62 -6.07 -11.10 5.65
C PHE A 62 -6.40 -9.73 6.25
N GLU A 63 -7.66 -9.32 6.27
CA GLU A 63 -8.09 -8.09 6.97
C GLU A 63 -7.74 -8.15 8.46
N ARG A 64 -8.00 -9.30 9.10
CA ARG A 64 -7.61 -9.50 10.50
C ARG A 64 -6.10 -9.58 10.66
N LEU A 65 -5.40 -10.27 9.76
CA LEU A 65 -3.95 -10.39 9.80
C LEU A 65 -3.30 -9.02 9.66
N SER A 66 -3.68 -8.22 8.66
CA SER A 66 -3.12 -6.90 8.38
C SER A 66 -3.34 -5.93 9.53
N SER A 67 -4.47 -6.01 10.25
CA SER A 67 -4.73 -5.21 11.45
C SER A 67 -3.69 -5.41 12.57
N TYR A 68 -2.95 -6.52 12.56
CA TYR A 68 -1.86 -6.75 13.51
C TYR A 68 -0.56 -6.04 13.13
N PHE A 69 -0.36 -5.73 11.84
CA PHE A 69 0.88 -5.16 11.32
C PHE A 69 0.72 -3.72 10.85
N GLU A 70 -0.52 -3.27 10.69
CA GLU A 70 -0.85 -1.97 10.14
C GLU A 70 -1.79 -1.23 11.09
N ASN A 71 -1.49 0.04 11.31
CA ASN A 71 -2.27 0.96 12.11
C ASN A 71 -2.38 2.30 11.39
N ARG A 72 -3.04 3.28 12.01
CA ARG A 72 -3.22 4.61 11.40
C ARG A 72 -1.88 5.27 11.01
N GLU A 73 -0.83 5.09 11.80
CA GLU A 73 0.48 5.69 11.54
C GLU A 73 1.18 5.01 10.36
N SER A 74 1.14 3.67 10.27
CA SER A 74 1.73 2.95 9.13
C SER A 74 1.04 3.28 7.81
N TRP A 75 -0.28 3.46 7.85
CA TRP A 75 -1.07 3.85 6.68
C TRP A 75 -0.82 5.29 6.27
N ARG A 76 -0.68 6.22 7.23
CA ARG A 76 -0.26 7.60 6.92
C ARG A 76 1.13 7.64 6.30
N ALA A 77 2.08 6.89 6.84
CA ALA A 77 3.42 6.79 6.26
C ALA A 77 3.39 6.23 4.84
N ALA A 78 2.58 5.20 4.58
CA ALA A 78 2.39 4.65 3.23
C ALA A 78 1.80 5.68 2.25
N ALA A 79 0.82 6.48 2.67
CA ALA A 79 0.26 7.54 1.84
C ALA A 79 1.30 8.63 1.50
N GLU A 80 2.15 9.01 2.46
CA GLU A 80 3.27 9.94 2.22
C GLU A 80 4.30 9.35 1.23
N GLU A 81 4.57 8.05 1.30
CA GLU A 81 5.41 7.33 0.34
C GLU A 81 4.76 7.30 -1.07
N HIS A 82 3.45 7.09 -1.17
CA HIS A 82 2.73 7.12 -2.44
C HIS A 82 2.75 8.50 -3.11
N ARG A 83 2.69 9.58 -2.32
CA ARG A 83 2.90 10.94 -2.86
C ARG A 83 4.27 11.11 -3.49
N ALA A 84 5.32 10.48 -2.95
CA ALA A 84 6.64 10.53 -3.56
C ALA A 84 6.71 9.77 -4.90
N VAL A 85 5.84 8.77 -5.11
CA VAL A 85 5.74 8.01 -6.37
C VAL A 85 5.09 8.84 -7.48
N ARG A 86 4.28 9.85 -7.13
CA ARG A 86 3.65 10.79 -8.08
C ARG A 86 4.65 11.47 -9.00
N GLU A 87 5.84 11.79 -8.49
CA GLU A 87 6.88 12.52 -9.23
C GLU A 87 7.55 11.60 -10.26
N PRO A 88 7.32 11.76 -11.58
CA PRO A 88 7.75 10.80 -12.59
C PRO A 88 9.25 10.49 -12.57
N GLU A 89 10.09 11.47 -12.27
CA GLU A 89 11.55 11.38 -12.23
C GLU A 89 12.02 10.50 -11.07
N ARG A 90 11.24 10.43 -9.99
CA ARG A 90 11.57 9.69 -8.76
C ARG A 90 10.68 8.47 -8.55
N ALA A 91 9.62 8.30 -9.34
CA ALA A 91 8.60 7.28 -9.18
C ALA A 91 9.15 5.87 -8.95
N LYS A 92 10.16 5.48 -9.74
CA LYS A 92 10.82 4.17 -9.61
C LYS A 92 11.51 4.02 -8.25
N ALA A 93 12.34 4.99 -7.87
CA ALA A 93 13.08 4.95 -6.61
C ALA A 93 12.13 5.03 -5.40
N ALA A 94 11.10 5.88 -5.49
CA ALA A 94 10.07 6.01 -4.47
C ALA A 94 9.26 4.73 -4.29
N MET A 95 8.87 4.05 -5.38
CA MET A 95 8.15 2.78 -5.30
C MET A 95 9.02 1.66 -4.70
N GLN A 96 10.31 1.62 -5.04
CA GLN A 96 11.25 0.67 -4.43
C GLN A 96 11.38 0.91 -2.93
N GLU A 97 11.51 2.16 -2.51
CA GLU A 97 11.59 2.52 -1.10
C GLU A 97 10.28 2.22 -0.36
N HIS A 98 9.13 2.57 -0.95
CA HIS A 98 7.81 2.24 -0.43
C HIS A 98 7.66 0.73 -0.15
N LEU A 99 7.99 -0.12 -1.12
CA LEU A 99 7.90 -1.57 -0.96
C LEU A 99 8.84 -2.08 0.14
N ARG A 100 10.05 -1.53 0.24
CA ARG A 100 11.01 -1.85 1.31
C ARG A 100 10.48 -1.48 2.69
N GLN A 101 9.90 -0.29 2.81
CA GLN A 101 9.33 0.21 4.06
C GLN A 101 8.08 -0.58 4.46
N SER A 102 7.21 -0.89 3.50
CA SER A 102 6.07 -1.79 3.71
C SER A 102 6.52 -3.16 4.23
N GLN A 103 7.58 -3.73 3.65
CA GLN A 103 8.14 -5.01 4.11
C GLN A 103 8.70 -4.90 5.53
N LEU A 104 9.42 -3.84 5.87
CA LEU A 104 9.98 -3.62 7.21
C LEU A 104 8.89 -3.45 8.28
N ARG A 105 7.84 -2.67 7.98
CA ARG A 105 6.70 -2.51 8.88
C ARG A 105 6.00 -3.84 9.12
N PHE A 106 5.85 -4.64 8.07
CA PHE A 106 5.27 -5.97 8.18
C PHE A 106 6.17 -6.93 8.98
N SER A 107 7.49 -6.92 8.78
CA SER A 107 8.42 -7.85 9.45
C SER A 107 8.72 -7.51 10.91
N ARG A 108 8.91 -6.23 11.26
CA ARG A 108 9.14 -5.80 12.67
C ARG A 108 8.01 -6.22 13.58
N ASN A 109 6.78 -6.06 13.10
CA ASN A 109 5.58 -6.41 13.84
C ASN A 109 5.42 -7.94 14.04
N PHE A 110 6.11 -8.81 13.28
CA PHE A 110 6.23 -10.24 13.62
C PHE A 110 7.21 -10.48 14.78
N GLY A 111 8.36 -9.80 14.78
CA GLY A 111 9.40 -9.98 15.79
C GLY A 111 9.01 -9.48 17.17
N GLU A 112 8.44 -8.28 17.27
CA GLU A 112 8.06 -7.66 18.55
C GLU A 112 6.89 -8.39 19.23
N LYS A 113 5.92 -8.90 18.45
CA LYS A 113 4.80 -9.70 18.99
C LYS A 113 5.21 -11.10 19.41
N SER A 114 6.19 -11.71 18.73
CA SER A 114 6.74 -13.00 19.17
C SER A 114 7.41 -12.85 20.54
N ALA A 115 8.22 -11.80 20.73
CA ALA A 115 8.84 -11.49 22.00
C ALA A 115 7.83 -11.17 23.13
N ALA A 116 6.76 -10.42 22.82
CA ALA A 116 5.71 -10.10 23.80
C ALA A 116 4.92 -11.34 24.26
N ARG A 117 4.80 -12.38 23.41
CA ARG A 117 4.15 -13.65 23.76
C ARG A 117 5.04 -14.56 24.61
N GLU A 118 6.36 -14.46 24.44
CA GLU A 118 7.35 -15.21 25.24
C GLU A 118 7.58 -14.59 26.63
N ALA A 119 7.44 -13.28 26.78
CA ALA A 119 7.61 -12.58 28.06
C ALA A 119 6.38 -12.65 29.00
N GLY A 120 5.24 -13.16 28.51
CA GLY A 120 3.96 -13.20 29.24
C GLY A 120 3.44 -14.60 29.57
N GLY A 121 4.24 -15.66 29.35
CA GLY A 121 3.94 -17.04 29.72
C GLY A 121 4.93 -17.56 30.75
#